data_AF-A0A936K817-F1
#
_entry.id   AF-A0A936K817-F1
#
_cell.length_a   1.000
_cell.length_b   1.000
_cell.length_c   1.000
_cell.angle_alpha   90.00
_cell.angle_beta   90.00
_cell.angle_gamma   90.00
#
_symmetry.space_group_name_H-M   'P 1'
#
loop_
_entity.id
_entity.type
_entity.pdbx_description
1 polymer ?
#
loop_
_entity_poly.entity_id
_entity_poly.type
_entity_poly.pdbx_seq_one_letter_code
_entity_poly.pdbx_strand_id
1 'polypeptide(L)'
;MAARQAARATPLLCAAPGRVAQALWLDLAFDGHDLLSPGGLELREGPSPASILAGPRLGIGFATDEDLARPWRFADGGSSAVLKKRELAPWEP
;
A
#
# COMPACT_ATOMS: atom_id res chain seq x y z
N MET A 1 0.80 -20.36 29.51
CA MET A 1 0.45 -19.76 28.20
C MET A 1 0.59 -18.26 28.32
N ALA A 2 1.74 -17.68 27.94
CA ALA A 2 1.92 -16.23 27.98
C ALA A 2 0.99 -15.60 26.95
N ALA A 3 0.11 -14.69 27.39
CA ALA A 3 -0.69 -13.89 26.48
C ALA A 3 0.28 -13.10 25.60
N ARG A 4 0.33 -13.44 24.30
CA ARG A 4 1.00 -12.60 23.31
C ARG A 4 0.27 -11.28 23.29
N GLN A 5 0.88 -10.26 23.88
CA GLN A 5 0.45 -8.88 23.70
C GLN A 5 0.38 -8.65 22.19
N ALA A 6 -0.80 -8.28 21.68
CA ALA A 6 -0.98 -8.03 20.26
C ALA A 6 0.12 -7.05 19.83
N ALA A 7 0.99 -7.50 18.92
CA ALA A 7 2.09 -6.66 18.47
C ALA A 7 1.47 -5.36 17.99
N ARG A 8 1.80 -4.24 18.68
CA ARG A 8 1.43 -2.90 18.23
C ARG A 8 1.84 -2.84 16.77
N ALA A 9 0.89 -2.63 15.86
CA ALA A 9 1.14 -2.75 14.43
C ALA A 9 2.38 -1.92 14.10
N THR A 10 3.52 -2.59 13.95
CA THR A 10 4.75 -1.92 13.58
C THR A 10 4.42 -1.28 12.25
N PRO A 11 4.71 0.01 12.02
CA PRO A 11 4.38 0.69 10.76
C PRO A 11 4.84 -0.12 9.54
N LEU A 12 5.85 -0.97 9.75
CA LEU A 12 6.51 -1.90 8.88
C LEU A 12 5.76 -3.18 8.48
N LEU A 13 4.69 -3.62 9.16
CA LEU A 13 4.02 -4.90 8.86
C LEU A 13 3.41 -4.91 7.46
N CYS A 14 2.75 -3.81 7.06
CA CYS A 14 2.14 -3.64 5.75
C CYS A 14 2.74 -2.47 4.96
N ALA A 15 3.95 -2.03 5.29
CA ALA A 15 4.57 -0.83 4.70
C ALA A 15 5.05 -0.99 3.24
N ALA A 16 5.03 -2.22 2.72
CA ALA A 16 5.58 -2.55 1.41
C ALA A 16 4.74 -3.64 0.74
N PRO A 17 4.69 -3.71 -0.60
CA PRO A 17 3.81 -4.63 -1.33
C PRO A 17 4.06 -6.10 -0.95
N GLY A 18 5.31 -6.56 -0.91
CA GLY A 18 5.62 -7.93 -0.47
C GLY A 18 5.30 -8.19 1.01
N ARG A 19 5.35 -7.16 1.86
CA ARG A 19 5.06 -7.31 3.30
C ARG A 19 3.56 -7.41 3.57
N VAL A 20 2.74 -6.60 2.89
CA VAL A 20 1.28 -6.73 3.01
C VAL A 20 0.80 -8.07 2.47
N ALA A 21 1.38 -8.57 1.37
CA ALA A 21 1.09 -9.91 0.85
C ALA A 21 1.42 -11.00 1.89
N GLN A 22 2.62 -10.96 2.48
CA GLN A 22 3.01 -11.90 3.54
C GLN A 22 2.13 -11.79 4.79
N ALA A 23 1.79 -10.58 5.23
CA ALA A 23 0.97 -10.34 6.41
C ALA A 23 -0.46 -10.88 6.27
N LEU A 24 -0.97 -10.92 5.04
CA LEU A 24 -2.30 -11.42 4.70
C LEU A 24 -2.28 -12.85 4.14
N TRP A 25 -1.13 -13.53 4.14
CA TRP A 25 -0.94 -14.85 3.51
C TRP A 25 -1.42 -14.92 2.05
N LEU A 26 -1.11 -13.89 1.28
CA LEU A 26 -1.39 -13.88 -0.16
C LEU A 26 -0.30 -14.64 -0.90
N ASP A 27 -0.72 -15.57 -1.75
CA ASP A 27 0.10 -16.28 -2.72
C ASP A 27 -0.51 -16.19 -4.13
N LEU A 28 0.04 -16.93 -5.08
CA LEU A 28 -0.43 -16.92 -6.48
C LEU A 28 -1.84 -17.49 -6.68
N ALA A 29 -2.43 -18.19 -5.69
CA ALA A 29 -3.80 -18.69 -5.81
C ALA A 29 -4.84 -17.56 -5.78
N PHE A 30 -4.45 -16.36 -5.35
CA PHE A 30 -5.29 -15.16 -5.39
C PHE A 30 -5.21 -14.40 -6.73
N ASP A 31 -4.41 -14.86 -7.70
CA ASP A 31 -4.39 -14.25 -9.04
C ASP A 31 -5.76 -14.43 -9.72
N GLY A 32 -6.30 -13.33 -10.26
CA GLY A 32 -7.66 -13.29 -10.81
C GLY A 32 -8.80 -13.37 -9.78
N HIS A 33 -8.52 -13.32 -8.47
CA HIS A 33 -9.55 -13.34 -7.43
C HIS A 33 -10.42 -12.07 -7.49
N ASP A 34 -11.74 -12.25 -7.42
CA ASP A 34 -12.70 -11.14 -7.39
C ASP A 34 -12.79 -10.53 -5.98
N LEU A 35 -12.18 -9.35 -5.81
CA LEU A 35 -12.17 -8.60 -4.56
C LEU A 35 -13.54 -8.04 -4.15
N LEU A 36 -14.53 -8.03 -5.05
CA LEU A 36 -15.86 -7.48 -4.77
C LEU A 36 -16.86 -8.55 -4.31
N SER A 37 -16.49 -9.83 -4.42
CA SER A 37 -17.29 -10.97 -3.97
C SER A 37 -16.95 -11.35 -2.52
N PRO A 38 -17.94 -11.68 -1.67
CA PRO A 38 -17.69 -12.08 -0.29
C PRO A 38 -17.12 -13.51 -0.18
N GLY A 39 -16.46 -13.81 0.94
CA GLY A 39 -16.00 -15.15 1.30
C GLY A 39 -14.48 -15.39 1.20
N GLY A 40 -13.68 -14.33 1.16
CA GLY A 40 -12.23 -14.43 0.97
C GLY A 40 -11.48 -13.12 1.17
N LEU A 41 -10.59 -12.80 0.24
CA LEU A 41 -9.92 -11.50 0.19
C LEU A 41 -10.87 -10.49 -0.44
N GLU A 42 -11.32 -9.53 0.37
CA GLU A 42 -12.36 -8.58 -0.03
C GLU A 42 -11.88 -7.14 0.06
N LEU A 43 -12.35 -6.29 -0.86
CA LEU A 43 -12.27 -4.84 -0.73
C LEU A 43 -13.51 -4.35 0.03
N ARG A 44 -13.28 -3.52 1.06
CA ARG A 44 -14.33 -2.91 1.85
C ARG A 44 -14.16 -1.41 1.87
N GLU A 45 -15.27 -0.69 2.00
CA GLU A 45 -15.24 0.76 2.13
C GLU A 45 -14.44 1.16 3.38
N GLY A 46 -13.49 2.06 3.19
CA GLY A 46 -12.61 2.57 4.23
C GLY A 46 -12.82 4.08 4.43
N PRO A 47 -12.18 4.66 5.46
CA PRO A 47 -12.19 6.11 5.65
C PRO A 47 -11.53 6.81 4.47
N SER A 48 -12.02 8.01 4.14
CA SER A 48 -11.37 8.87 3.15
C SER A 48 -9.95 9.28 3.61
N PRO A 49 -8.99 9.43 2.68
CA PRO A 49 -7.64 9.88 3.03
C PRO A 49 -7.67 11.32 3.56
N ALA A 50 -6.75 11.66 4.46
CA ALA A 50 -6.63 13.02 5.00
C ALA A 50 -6.16 14.02 3.92
N SER A 51 -5.25 13.58 3.05
CA SER A 51 -4.90 14.24 1.81
C SER A 51 -4.28 13.23 0.85
N ILE A 52 -4.46 13.42 -0.45
CA ILE A 52 -3.81 12.56 -1.45
C ILE A 52 -2.44 13.17 -1.76
N LEU A 53 -1.39 12.40 -1.52
CA LEU A 53 -0.05 12.68 -1.98
C LEU A 53 0.26 11.85 -3.22
N ALA A 54 0.98 12.41 -4.18
CA ALA A 54 1.39 11.78 -5.42
C ALA A 54 2.89 11.97 -5.70
N GLY A 55 3.50 11.04 -6.43
CA GLY A 55 4.90 11.12 -6.82
C GLY A 55 5.38 9.89 -7.60
N PRO A 56 6.69 9.78 -7.90
CA PRO A 56 7.24 8.68 -8.66
C PRO A 56 6.97 7.30 -8.05
N ARG A 57 6.78 6.29 -8.91
CA ARG A 57 6.69 4.88 -8.51
C ARG A 57 8.04 4.36 -8.03
N LEU A 58 8.01 3.33 -7.19
CA LEU A 58 9.22 2.68 -6.66
C LEU A 58 9.51 1.40 -7.44
N GLY A 59 10.79 1.10 -7.65
CA GLY A 59 11.23 -0.17 -8.23
C GLY A 59 11.05 -0.30 -9.75
N ILE A 60 10.77 0.80 -10.45
CA ILE A 60 10.55 0.82 -11.91
C ILE A 60 11.76 1.36 -12.69
N GLY A 61 12.99 1.16 -12.19
CA GLY A 61 14.22 1.69 -12.81
C GLY A 61 14.51 1.22 -14.23
N PHE A 62 13.77 0.22 -14.72
CA PHE A 62 13.81 -0.28 -16.09
C PHE A 62 12.90 0.51 -17.06
N ALA A 63 12.04 1.39 -16.53
CA ALA A 63 11.08 2.15 -17.33
C ALA A 63 11.73 3.37 -18.00
N THR A 64 10.98 4.01 -18.90
CA THR A 64 11.42 5.24 -19.57
C THR A 64 11.59 6.39 -18.57
N ASP A 65 12.41 7.39 -18.91
CA ASP A 65 12.55 8.60 -18.09
C ASP A 65 11.19 9.29 -17.84
N GLU A 66 10.30 9.26 -18.83
CA GLU A 66 8.94 9.77 -18.69
C GLU A 66 8.15 8.96 -17.63
N ASP A 67 8.17 7.63 -17.71
CA ASP A 67 7.49 6.75 -16.76
C ASP A 67 8.04 6.81 -15.34
N LEU A 68 9.34 7.12 -15.20
CA LEU A 68 10.02 7.37 -13.95
C LEU A 68 9.55 8.69 -13.32
N ALA A 69 9.31 9.72 -14.12
CA ALA A 69 8.88 11.04 -13.64
C ALA A 69 7.38 11.11 -13.32
N ARG A 70 6.54 10.27 -13.93
CA ARG A 70 5.08 10.30 -13.74
C ARG A 70 4.67 10.11 -12.27
N PRO A 71 3.75 10.93 -11.73
CA PRO A 71 3.35 10.93 -10.33
C PRO A 71 2.33 9.81 -10.00
N TRP A 72 2.60 8.59 -10.44
CA TRP A 72 1.67 7.46 -10.35
C TRP A 72 1.85 6.58 -9.11
N ARG A 73 2.29 7.19 -8.00
CA ARG A 73 2.31 6.57 -6.67
C ARG A 73 1.50 7.45 -5.73
N PHE A 74 0.37 6.93 -5.27
CA PHE A 74 -0.55 7.65 -4.40
C PHE A 74 -0.44 7.18 -2.95
N ALA A 75 -0.62 8.09 -2.00
CA ALA A 75 -0.63 7.76 -0.58
C ALA A 75 -1.44 8.75 0.25
N ASP A 76 -1.93 8.30 1.40
CA ASP A 76 -2.57 9.18 2.39
C ASP A 76 -1.54 10.02 3.18
N GLY A 77 -1.72 11.35 3.12
CA GLY A 77 -0.96 12.35 3.87
C GLY A 77 -1.08 12.24 5.39
N GLY A 78 -2.10 11.56 5.92
CA GLY A 78 -2.23 11.24 7.35
C GLY A 78 -1.52 9.96 7.79
N SER A 79 -1.20 9.05 6.87
CA SER A 79 -0.69 7.72 7.21
C SER A 79 0.78 7.70 7.62
N SER A 80 1.10 6.99 8.72
CA SER A 80 2.47 6.71 9.16
C SER A 80 3.06 5.42 8.57
N ALA A 81 2.27 4.64 7.81
CA ALA A 81 2.70 3.37 7.24
C ALA A 81 3.39 3.49 5.87
N VAL A 82 3.36 4.69 5.27
CA VAL A 82 3.84 4.93 3.90
C VAL A 82 5.36 5.10 3.88
N LEU A 83 6.06 4.24 3.15
CA LEU A 83 7.50 4.38 2.91
C LEU A 83 7.80 5.49 1.90
N LYS A 84 8.96 6.15 2.07
CA LYS A 84 9.43 7.23 1.17
C LYS A 84 8.36 8.31 0.93
N LYS A 85 7.56 8.61 1.97
CA LYS A 85 6.48 9.60 1.91
C LYS A 85 6.98 11.02 1.61
N ARG A 86 8.22 11.33 2.02
CA ARG A 86 8.89 12.62 1.74
C ARG A 86 9.16 12.86 0.25
N GLU A 87 9.14 11.82 -0.58
CA GLU A 87 9.29 11.92 -2.04
C GLU A 87 7.94 12.17 -2.74
N LEU A 88 6.85 12.36 -1.99
CA LEU A 88 5.52 12.65 -2.52
C LEU A 88 5.17 14.12 -2.27
N ALA A 89 4.42 14.72 -3.19
CA ALA A 89 3.86 16.06 -3.10
C ALA A 89 2.32 15.99 -3.04
N PRO A 90 1.61 17.05 -2.63
CA PRO A 90 0.15 17.11 -2.78
C PRO A 90 -0.27 16.80 -4.22
N TRP A 91 -1.29 15.95 -4.37
CA TRP A 91 -1.85 15.65 -5.68
C TRP A 91 -2.73 16.81 -6.16
N GLU A 92 -2.42 17.33 -7.35
CA GLU A 92 -3.25 18.28 -8.07
C GLU A 92 -3.97 17.51 -9.21
N PRO A 93 -5.32 17.54 -9.26
CA PRO A 93 -6.11 16.82 -10.26
C PRO A 93 -6.04 17.43 -11.66
#